data_AF-A0A485L1W7-F1
#
_entry.id   AF-A0A485L1W7-F1
#
_cell.length_a   1.000
_cell.length_b   1.000
_cell.length_c   1.000
_cell.angle_alpha   90.00
_cell.angle_beta   90.00
_cell.angle_gamma   90.00
#
_symmetry.space_group_name_H-M   'P 1'
#
loop_
_entity.id
_entity.type
_entity.pdbx_description
1 polymer ?
#
loop_
_entity_poly.entity_id
_entity_poly.type
_entity_poly.pdbx_seq_one_letter_code
_entity_poly.pdbx_strand_id
1 'polypeptide(L)'
;MESDDNNVPEAQKRAHVNRVRNLIEEAADQRDELQQTNATLQRKIVPLLQKKQDSASDKKEDRLSLVENEKRYYDCLKSVHEARAQLLTAQTQYDRIAMELQARLDEKESKANEIQESFMEFKREVARSAENTRTGKPIPKRIIAQFEVAEMKKDQEVEKVRLKNINLRTHLRKLEQQLHAKEQLAEGLHLIDFEQLKIENQTLNEKIEERNEELHKLRKKTTTTVQVLTHIKEKLQFILVENQCLKKDLSELDEELTKNRDSLTKKKKERDLIRTTQQKMKHQQGFGNSHLLMHDYEKRKIDLEDYQGRLAQLKQRLAYLTKKAPQLNDSSA
;
A
#
# COMPACT_ATOMS: atom_id res chain seq x y z
N MET A 1 107.21 -49.75 4.75
CA MET A 1 106.30 -50.83 5.15
C MET A 1 105.05 -50.16 5.71
N GLU A 2 104.01 -49.84 4.94
CA GLU A 2 103.28 -50.76 4.02
C GLU A 2 103.18 -52.14 4.65
N SER A 3 102.03 -52.72 4.95
CA SER A 3 100.63 -52.44 4.65
C SER A 3 99.93 -53.67 5.20
N ASP A 4 98.88 -53.54 6.01
CA ASP A 4 97.88 -54.61 6.16
C ASP A 4 96.69 -54.08 6.95
N ASP A 5 95.83 -53.35 6.24
CA ASP A 5 94.48 -53.04 6.71
C ASP A 5 93.52 -53.23 5.53
N ASN A 6 93.29 -54.49 5.16
CA ASN A 6 92.38 -54.82 4.08
C ASN A 6 91.82 -56.24 4.20
N ASN A 7 90.96 -56.46 5.19
CA ASN A 7 90.05 -57.62 5.15
C ASN A 7 88.66 -57.28 5.69
N VAL A 8 87.99 -56.34 5.01
CA VAL A 8 86.53 -56.23 5.08
C VAL A 8 85.95 -57.45 4.37
N PRO A 9 85.09 -58.27 5.02
CA PRO A 9 84.59 -59.53 4.46
C PRO A 9 84.01 -59.32 3.07
N GLU A 10 84.43 -60.14 2.09
CA GLU A 10 83.96 -60.09 0.69
C GLU A 10 82.42 -60.03 0.59
N ALA A 11 81.72 -60.63 1.54
CA ALA A 11 80.26 -60.58 1.67
C ALA A 11 79.71 -59.16 1.90
N GLN A 12 80.38 -58.32 2.69
CA GLN A 12 79.98 -56.93 2.95
C GLN A 12 80.25 -56.04 1.74
N LYS A 13 81.36 -56.25 1.03
CA LYS A 13 81.65 -55.55 -0.23
C LYS A 13 80.62 -55.90 -1.31
N ARG A 14 80.27 -57.19 -1.47
CA ARG A 14 79.22 -57.64 -2.40
C ARG A 14 77.84 -57.11 -2.04
N ALA A 15 77.48 -57.10 -0.76
CA ALA A 15 76.23 -56.51 -0.28
C ALA A 15 76.14 -55.00 -0.53
N HIS A 16 77.25 -54.27 -0.35
CA HIS A 16 77.33 -52.85 -0.64
C HIS A 16 77.21 -52.57 -2.15
N VAL A 17 77.91 -53.32 -2.99
CA VAL A 17 77.83 -53.21 -4.46
C VAL A 17 76.40 -53.49 -4.95
N ASN A 18 75.73 -54.51 -4.42
CA ASN A 18 74.33 -54.79 -4.77
C ASN A 18 73.39 -53.67 -4.31
N ARG A 19 73.61 -53.10 -3.10
CA ARG A 19 72.81 -51.97 -2.62
C ARG A 19 72.98 -50.72 -3.47
N VAL A 20 74.22 -50.41 -3.87
CA VAL A 20 74.52 -49.29 -4.78
C VAL A 20 73.93 -49.53 -6.17
N ARG A 21 73.99 -50.76 -6.69
CA ARG A 21 73.37 -51.11 -7.97
C ARG A 21 71.85 -50.91 -7.94
N ASN A 22 71.18 -51.38 -6.89
CA ASN A 22 69.73 -51.20 -6.74
C ASN A 22 69.36 -49.71 -6.64
N LEU A 23 70.13 -48.90 -5.91
CA LEU A 23 69.89 -47.46 -5.82
C LEU A 23 70.08 -46.75 -7.17
N ILE A 24 71.02 -47.20 -8.00
CA ILE A 24 71.22 -46.66 -9.36
C ILE A 24 70.05 -47.03 -10.26
N GLU A 25 69.53 -48.25 -10.13
CA GLU A 25 68.37 -48.73 -10.90
C GLU A 25 67.10 -47.96 -10.50
N GLU A 26 66.82 -47.81 -9.21
CA GLU A 26 65.71 -46.99 -8.70
C GLU A 26 65.82 -45.52 -9.16
N ALA A 27 67.02 -44.94 -9.15
CA ALA A 27 67.23 -43.58 -9.61
C ALA A 27 67.05 -43.44 -11.14
N ALA A 28 67.37 -44.48 -11.92
CA ALA A 28 67.16 -44.50 -13.36
C ALA A 28 65.65 -44.57 -13.69
N ASP A 29 64.90 -45.42 -12.99
CA ASP A 29 63.45 -45.54 -13.14
C ASP A 29 62.74 -44.21 -12.81
N GLN A 30 63.14 -43.56 -11.71
CA GLN A 30 62.60 -42.25 -11.33
C GLN A 30 62.90 -41.18 -12.38
N ARG A 31 64.12 -41.18 -12.95
CA ARG A 31 64.47 -40.24 -14.03
C ARG A 31 63.61 -40.47 -15.26
N ASP A 32 63.39 -41.72 -15.64
CA ASP A 32 62.64 -42.06 -16.86
C ASP A 32 61.15 -41.73 -16.69
N GLU A 33 60.58 -41.95 -15.49
CA GLU A 33 59.23 -41.49 -15.13
C GLU A 33 59.11 -39.96 -15.18
N LEU A 34 60.10 -39.24 -14.64
CA LEU A 34 60.15 -37.78 -14.72
C LEU A 34 60.29 -37.29 -16.17
N GLN A 35 61.05 -37.98 -17.01
CA GLN A 35 61.16 -37.63 -18.44
C GLN A 35 59.85 -37.88 -19.18
N GLN A 36 59.15 -38.97 -18.90
CA GLN A 36 57.89 -39.31 -19.55
C GLN A 36 56.77 -38.34 -19.13
N THR A 37 56.71 -38.00 -17.84
CA THR A 37 55.78 -36.97 -17.33
C THR A 37 56.08 -35.60 -17.93
N ASN A 38 57.35 -35.20 -18.00
CA ASN A 38 57.77 -33.94 -18.63
C ASN A 38 57.41 -33.90 -20.12
N ALA A 39 57.68 -34.98 -20.88
CA ALA A 39 57.28 -35.08 -22.29
C ALA A 39 55.76 -34.98 -22.48
N THR A 40 54.98 -35.57 -21.56
CA THR A 40 53.51 -35.50 -21.58
C THR A 40 53.02 -34.08 -21.28
N LEU A 41 53.63 -33.39 -20.32
CA LEU A 41 53.34 -31.99 -20.01
C LEU A 41 53.71 -31.06 -21.17
N GLN A 42 54.86 -31.26 -21.81
CA GLN A 42 55.28 -30.50 -22.99
C GLN A 42 54.27 -30.66 -24.14
N ARG A 43 53.81 -31.88 -24.43
CA ARG A 43 52.75 -32.11 -25.44
C ARG A 43 51.44 -31.42 -25.10
N LYS A 44 51.08 -31.32 -23.81
CA LYS A 44 49.88 -30.58 -23.36
C LYS A 44 50.05 -29.06 -23.48
N ILE A 45 51.27 -28.54 -23.35
CA ILE A 45 51.57 -27.10 -23.42
C ILE A 45 51.55 -26.57 -24.87
N VAL A 46 52.00 -27.35 -25.86
CA VAL A 46 52.05 -26.94 -27.28
C VAL A 46 50.71 -26.38 -27.80
N PRO A 47 49.56 -27.06 -27.66
CA PRO A 47 48.28 -26.54 -28.16
C PRO A 47 47.79 -25.32 -27.36
N LEU A 48 48.15 -25.20 -26.07
CA LEU A 48 47.82 -24.03 -25.26
C LEU A 48 48.62 -22.80 -25.69
N LEU A 49 49.88 -22.97 -26.09
CA LEU A 49 50.71 -21.90 -26.63
C LEU A 49 50.27 -21.48 -28.04
N GLN A 50 49.91 -22.42 -28.91
CA GLN A 50 49.37 -22.12 -30.25
C GLN A 50 48.03 -21.37 -30.15
N LYS A 51 47.12 -21.82 -29.27
CA LYS A 51 45.84 -21.14 -29.05
C LYS A 51 46.01 -19.71 -28.49
N LYS A 52 47.11 -19.45 -27.77
CA LYS A 52 47.50 -18.13 -27.24
C LYS A 52 48.16 -17.22 -28.30
N GLN A 53 48.67 -17.80 -29.39
CA GLN A 53 49.25 -17.06 -30.51
C GLN A 53 48.18 -16.58 -31.50
N ASP A 54 47.11 -17.36 -31.69
CA ASP A 54 45.97 -17.01 -32.54
C ASP A 54 45.06 -15.93 -31.92
N SER A 55 45.02 -15.80 -30.59
CA SER A 55 44.27 -14.78 -29.84
C SER A 55 45.03 -13.45 -29.69
N ALA A 56 45.80 -13.06 -30.71
CA ALA A 56 46.71 -11.92 -30.64
C ALA A 56 46.05 -10.52 -30.75
N SER A 57 44.74 -10.46 -30.94
CA SER A 57 43.97 -9.23 -31.15
C SER A 57 43.57 -8.51 -29.84
N ASP A 58 43.45 -9.21 -28.70
CA ASP A 58 42.93 -8.65 -27.43
C ASP A 58 44.01 -8.40 -26.35
N LYS A 59 45.27 -8.27 -26.76
CA LYS A 59 46.47 -8.35 -25.90
C LYS A 59 46.64 -7.28 -24.81
N LYS A 60 45.82 -6.23 -24.73
CA LYS A 60 46.05 -5.12 -23.79
C LYS A 60 45.20 -5.22 -22.52
N GLU A 61 43.93 -5.57 -22.63
CA GLU A 61 43.05 -5.80 -21.48
C GLU A 61 43.37 -7.14 -20.80
N ASP A 62 43.62 -8.20 -21.57
CA ASP A 62 43.96 -9.52 -21.02
C ASP A 62 45.31 -9.54 -20.31
N ARG A 63 46.29 -8.74 -20.76
CA ARG A 63 47.61 -8.70 -20.13
C ARG A 63 47.61 -7.92 -18.82
N LEU A 64 46.82 -6.85 -18.74
CA LEU A 64 46.59 -6.14 -17.48
C LEU A 64 45.78 -7.01 -16.50
N SER A 65 44.74 -7.70 -16.99
CA SER A 65 43.97 -8.66 -16.20
C SER A 65 44.83 -9.83 -15.68
N LEU A 66 45.75 -10.36 -16.49
CA LEU A 66 46.68 -11.42 -16.07
C LEU A 66 47.66 -10.94 -15.00
N VAL A 67 48.23 -9.74 -15.13
CA VAL A 67 49.13 -9.16 -14.12
C VAL A 67 48.37 -8.84 -12.82
N GLU A 68 47.13 -8.37 -12.92
CA GLU A 68 46.26 -8.16 -11.76
C GLU A 68 45.87 -9.48 -11.08
N ASN A 69 45.57 -10.53 -11.86
CA ASN A 69 45.25 -11.85 -11.34
C ASN A 69 46.47 -12.52 -10.70
N GLU A 70 47.66 -12.35 -11.30
CA GLU A 70 48.93 -12.80 -10.74
C GLU A 70 49.24 -12.07 -9.44
N LYS A 71 49.06 -10.74 -9.39
CA LYS A 71 49.17 -9.96 -8.15
C LYS A 71 48.19 -10.44 -7.07
N ARG A 72 46.91 -10.63 -7.40
CA ARG A 72 45.90 -11.17 -6.47
C ARG A 72 46.26 -12.57 -5.97
N TYR A 73 46.80 -13.41 -6.85
CA TYR A 73 47.28 -14.73 -6.46
C TYR A 73 48.45 -14.65 -5.48
N TYR A 74 49.44 -13.79 -5.74
CA TYR A 74 50.55 -13.55 -4.82
C TYR A 74 50.10 -12.95 -3.48
N ASP A 75 49.17 -11.98 -3.50
CA ASP A 75 48.59 -11.39 -2.29
C ASP A 75 47.81 -12.44 -1.49
N CYS A 76 47.06 -13.32 -2.16
CA CYS A 76 46.38 -14.45 -1.54
C CYS A 76 47.38 -15.45 -0.94
N LEU A 77 48.43 -15.80 -1.67
CA LEU A 77 49.47 -16.72 -1.20
C LEU A 77 50.20 -16.15 0.03
N LYS A 78 50.48 -14.85 0.01
CA LYS A 78 51.08 -14.12 1.13
C LYS A 78 50.15 -14.11 2.34
N SER A 79 48.86 -13.80 2.15
CA SER A 79 47.86 -13.85 3.22
C SER A 79 47.73 -15.26 3.82
N VAL A 80 47.74 -16.30 2.99
CA VAL A 80 47.74 -17.70 3.46
C VAL A 80 49.01 -18.03 4.23
N HIS A 81 50.18 -17.58 3.77
CA HIS A 81 51.44 -17.78 4.46
C HIS A 81 51.45 -17.06 5.82
N GLU A 82 50.99 -15.81 5.87
CA GLU A 82 50.85 -15.02 7.10
C GLU A 82 49.88 -15.69 8.08
N ALA A 83 48.71 -16.14 7.60
CA ALA A 83 47.74 -16.87 8.42
C ALA A 83 48.31 -18.18 8.97
N ARG A 84 49.07 -18.93 8.15
CA ARG A 84 49.76 -20.15 8.60
C ARG A 84 50.84 -19.86 9.64
N ALA A 85 51.63 -18.80 9.44
CA ALA A 85 52.64 -18.38 10.40
C ALA A 85 52.00 -17.96 11.72
N GLN A 86 50.92 -17.18 11.66
CA GLN A 86 50.13 -16.80 12.84
C GLN A 86 49.56 -18.01 13.57
N LEU A 87 48.98 -18.97 12.85
CA LEU A 87 48.46 -20.21 13.43
C LEU A 87 49.56 -20.99 14.14
N LEU A 88 50.73 -21.16 13.51
CA LEU A 88 51.86 -21.84 14.14
C LEU A 88 52.34 -21.12 15.40
N THR A 89 52.45 -19.79 15.36
CA THR A 89 52.81 -19.00 16.55
C THR A 89 51.76 -19.12 17.66
N ALA A 90 50.47 -19.09 17.33
CA ALA A 90 49.39 -19.27 18.29
C ALA A 90 49.43 -20.68 18.90
N GLN A 91 49.63 -21.71 18.06
CA GLN A 91 49.73 -23.10 18.51
C GLN A 91 50.88 -23.28 19.50
N THR A 92 52.09 -22.84 19.14
CA THR A 92 53.25 -22.93 20.04
C THR A 92 53.05 -22.14 21.34
N GLN A 93 52.35 -21.00 21.31
CA GLN A 93 51.98 -20.26 22.52
C GLN A 93 51.00 -21.04 23.38
N TYR A 94 49.93 -21.59 22.80
CA TYR A 94 48.95 -22.38 23.53
C TYR A 94 49.53 -23.68 24.09
N ASP A 95 50.41 -24.35 23.35
CA ASP A 95 51.12 -25.54 23.82
C ASP A 95 52.00 -25.21 25.02
N ARG A 96 52.73 -24.09 24.97
CA ARG A 96 53.54 -23.61 26.10
C ARG A 96 52.68 -23.30 27.32
N ILE A 97 51.56 -22.60 27.15
CA ILE A 97 50.63 -22.28 28.23
C ILE A 97 50.02 -23.56 28.82
N ALA A 98 49.65 -24.52 27.98
CA ALA A 98 49.11 -25.81 28.41
C ALA A 98 50.13 -26.58 29.25
N MET A 99 51.39 -26.64 28.81
CA MET A 99 52.48 -27.26 29.58
C MET A 99 52.70 -26.58 30.93
N GLU A 100 52.70 -25.25 30.97
CA GLU A 100 52.86 -24.49 32.22
C GLU A 100 51.69 -24.74 33.19
N LEU A 101 50.45 -24.72 32.69
CA LEU A 101 49.27 -25.00 33.49
C LEU A 101 49.27 -26.44 34.01
N GLN A 102 49.71 -27.41 33.20
CA GLN A 102 49.83 -28.80 33.61
C GLN A 102 50.89 -28.97 34.71
N ALA A 103 52.08 -28.41 34.52
CA ALA A 103 53.13 -28.46 35.53
C ALA A 103 52.67 -27.84 36.86
N ARG A 104 51.93 -26.73 36.79
CA ARG A 104 51.36 -26.08 37.98
C ARG A 104 50.25 -26.91 38.63
N LEU A 105 49.46 -27.65 37.85
CA LEU A 105 48.46 -28.58 38.37
C LEU A 105 49.14 -29.73 39.12
N ASP A 106 50.12 -30.36 38.49
CA ASP A 106 50.87 -31.50 39.05
C ASP A 106 51.57 -31.11 40.37
N GLU A 107 52.19 -29.92 40.42
CA GLU A 107 52.81 -29.40 41.64
C GLU A 107 51.78 -29.21 42.77
N LYS A 108 50.60 -28.67 42.45
CA LYS A 108 49.53 -28.44 43.44
C LYS A 108 48.91 -29.74 43.91
N GLU A 109 48.77 -30.72 43.03
CA GLU A 109 48.28 -32.05 43.36
C GLU A 109 49.26 -32.80 44.27
N SER A 110 50.57 -32.77 43.97
CA SER A 110 51.60 -33.34 44.84
C SER A 110 51.54 -32.74 46.25
N LYS A 111 51.50 -31.40 46.34
CA LYS A 111 51.42 -30.71 47.63
C LYS A 111 50.13 -31.04 48.39
N ALA A 112 49.00 -31.15 47.69
CA ALA A 112 47.73 -31.51 48.31
C ALA A 112 47.77 -32.94 48.88
N ASN A 113 48.35 -33.88 48.13
CA ASN A 113 48.53 -35.26 48.57
C ASN A 113 49.46 -35.35 49.78
N GLU A 114 50.60 -34.66 49.77
CA GLU A 114 51.52 -34.60 50.92
C GLU A 114 50.85 -34.04 52.19
N ILE A 115 50.07 -32.96 52.04
CA ILE A 115 49.30 -32.36 53.15
C ILE A 115 48.22 -33.34 53.63
N GLN A 116 47.54 -34.04 52.72
CA GLN A 116 46.52 -35.01 53.07
C GLN A 116 47.11 -36.22 53.82
N GLU A 117 48.23 -36.76 53.35
CA GLU A 117 48.93 -37.87 53.99
C GLU A 117 49.43 -37.50 55.38
N SER A 118 50.11 -36.36 55.52
CA SER A 118 50.58 -35.87 56.82
C SER A 118 49.42 -35.59 57.78
N PHE A 119 48.29 -35.07 57.30
CA PHE A 119 47.10 -34.87 58.12
C PHE A 119 46.46 -36.20 58.56
N MET A 120 46.42 -37.21 57.68
CA MET A 120 45.92 -38.54 58.03
C MET A 120 46.82 -39.22 59.07
N GLU A 121 48.14 -39.08 58.95
CA GLU A 121 49.09 -39.60 59.94
C GLU A 121 48.93 -38.90 61.30
N PHE A 122 48.81 -37.57 61.30
CA PHE A 122 48.52 -36.79 62.50
C PHE A 122 47.20 -37.23 63.17
N LYS A 123 46.11 -37.36 62.40
CA LYS A 123 44.83 -37.88 62.92
C LYS A 123 44.98 -39.27 63.55
N ARG A 124 45.74 -40.15 62.90
CA ARG A 124 46.02 -41.51 63.39
C ARG A 124 46.83 -41.50 64.69
N GLU A 125 47.82 -40.62 64.80
CA GLU A 125 48.63 -40.46 66.02
C GLU A 125 47.78 -39.95 67.19
N VAL A 126 46.98 -38.90 66.96
CA VAL A 126 46.03 -38.37 67.96
C VAL A 126 45.03 -39.45 68.40
N ALA A 127 44.49 -40.24 67.47
CA ALA A 127 43.56 -41.33 67.79
C ALA A 127 44.20 -42.47 68.61
N ARG A 128 45.50 -42.74 68.43
CA ARG A 128 46.24 -43.73 69.24
C ARG A 128 46.47 -43.25 70.66
N SER A 129 46.70 -41.95 70.83
CA SER A 129 46.90 -41.31 72.14
C SER A 129 45.58 -41.02 72.88
N ALA A 130 44.44 -41.21 72.21
CA ALA A 130 43.12 -41.00 72.80
C ALA A 130 42.68 -42.20 73.67
N GLU A 131 42.00 -41.89 74.78
CA GLU A 131 41.44 -42.88 75.70
C GLU A 131 39.91 -42.88 75.63
N ASN A 132 39.31 -44.05 75.86
CA ASN A 132 37.87 -44.21 75.87
C ASN A 132 37.28 -43.64 77.16
N THR A 133 36.42 -42.63 77.04
CA THR A 133 35.78 -41.91 78.16
C THR A 133 35.07 -42.82 79.18
N ARG A 134 34.59 -44.00 78.74
CA ARG A 134 33.84 -44.93 79.59
C ARG A 134 34.71 -46.00 80.27
N THR A 135 35.90 -46.27 79.72
CA THR A 135 36.78 -47.35 80.23
C THR A 135 38.18 -46.89 80.63
N GLY A 136 38.57 -45.65 80.30
CA GLY A 136 39.90 -45.08 80.55
C GLY A 136 41.04 -45.80 79.82
N LYS A 137 40.73 -46.71 78.89
CA LYS A 137 41.71 -47.50 78.15
C LYS A 137 41.98 -46.87 76.78
N PRO A 138 43.22 -46.99 76.25
CA PRO A 138 43.56 -46.51 74.92
C PRO A 138 42.73 -47.22 73.85
N ILE A 139 42.39 -46.50 72.78
CA ILE A 139 41.57 -47.06 71.69
C ILE A 139 42.35 -48.16 70.95
N PRO A 140 41.78 -49.37 70.78
CA PRO A 140 42.42 -50.44 70.02
C PRO A 140 42.72 -50.04 68.56
N LYS A 141 43.91 -50.37 68.07
CA LYS A 141 44.34 -50.10 66.68
C LYS A 141 43.34 -50.59 65.62
N ARG A 142 42.66 -51.72 65.87
CA ARG A 142 41.63 -52.28 64.98
C ARG A 142 40.42 -51.35 64.84
N ILE A 143 40.01 -50.68 65.91
CA ILE A 143 38.86 -49.77 65.90
C ILE A 143 39.24 -48.46 65.18
N ILE A 144 40.46 -47.96 65.40
CA ILE A 144 40.98 -46.80 64.67
C ILE A 144 40.98 -47.06 63.17
N ALA A 145 41.50 -48.21 62.73
CA ALA A 145 41.49 -48.60 61.31
C ALA A 145 40.07 -48.71 60.73
N GLN A 146 39.09 -49.18 61.52
CA GLN A 146 37.69 -49.19 61.09
C GLN A 146 37.11 -47.78 60.90
N PHE A 147 37.45 -46.84 61.78
CA PHE A 147 37.05 -45.44 61.62
C PHE A 147 37.72 -44.78 60.42
N GLU A 148 39.02 -45.01 60.18
CA GLU A 148 39.72 -44.50 58.99
C GLU A 148 39.05 -44.97 57.69
N VAL A 149 38.68 -46.25 57.60
CA VAL A 149 37.98 -46.79 56.42
C VAL A 149 36.57 -46.19 56.28
N ALA A 150 35.85 -46.01 57.38
CA ALA A 150 34.51 -45.42 57.36
C ALA A 150 34.54 -43.93 56.96
N GLU A 151 35.50 -43.17 57.47
CA GLU A 151 35.73 -41.76 57.13
C GLU A 151 36.10 -41.65 55.65
N MET A 152 37.07 -42.44 55.17
CA MET A 152 37.47 -42.45 53.76
C MET A 152 36.29 -42.75 52.82
N LYS A 153 35.43 -43.70 53.19
CA LYS A 153 34.21 -44.00 52.41
C LYS A 153 33.25 -42.80 52.37
N LYS A 154 33.10 -42.09 53.50
CA LYS A 154 32.26 -40.88 53.56
C LYS A 154 32.85 -39.72 52.77
N ASP A 155 34.16 -39.53 52.81
CA ASP A 155 34.84 -38.52 52.00
C ASP A 155 34.63 -38.76 50.50
N GLN A 156 34.75 -40.01 50.04
CA GLN A 156 34.44 -40.38 48.65
C GLN A 156 32.97 -40.13 48.28
N GLU A 157 32.03 -40.37 49.19
CA GLU A 157 30.61 -40.04 48.97
C GLU A 157 30.42 -38.52 48.83
N VAL A 158 31.04 -37.73 49.71
CA VAL A 158 30.98 -36.26 49.67
C VAL A 158 31.59 -35.72 48.38
N GLU A 159 32.74 -36.25 47.96
CA GLU A 159 33.40 -35.87 46.71
C GLU A 159 32.48 -36.11 45.50
N LYS A 160 31.86 -37.30 45.40
CA LYS A 160 30.90 -37.62 44.33
C LYS A 160 29.73 -36.65 44.30
N VAL A 161 29.17 -36.31 45.45
CA VAL A 161 28.05 -35.35 45.55
C VAL A 161 28.51 -33.94 45.17
N ARG A 162 29.71 -33.51 45.58
CA ARG A 162 30.29 -32.21 45.20
C ARG A 162 30.49 -32.11 43.69
N LEU A 163 31.07 -33.13 43.06
CA LEU A 163 31.23 -33.19 41.60
C LEU A 163 29.89 -33.13 40.89
N LYS A 164 28.88 -33.87 41.37
CA LYS A 164 27.52 -33.80 40.83
C LYS A 164 26.92 -32.40 40.98
N ASN A 165 27.14 -31.73 42.12
CA ASN A 165 26.65 -30.36 42.34
C ASN A 165 27.31 -29.36 41.38
N ILE A 166 28.63 -29.44 41.18
CA ILE A 166 29.36 -28.59 40.24
C ILE A 166 28.83 -28.80 38.81
N ASN A 167 28.65 -30.06 38.40
CA ASN A 167 28.08 -30.39 37.09
C ASN A 167 26.67 -29.83 36.92
N LEU A 168 25.79 -30.01 37.91
CA LEU A 168 24.43 -29.49 37.87
C LEU A 168 24.40 -27.96 37.83
N ARG A 169 25.22 -27.27 38.63
CA ARG A 169 25.35 -25.80 38.59
C ARG A 169 25.84 -25.31 37.22
N THR A 170 26.80 -26.01 36.63
CA THR A 170 27.31 -25.67 35.29
C THR A 170 26.26 -25.89 34.22
N HIS A 171 25.50 -26.98 34.33
CA HIS A 171 24.40 -27.29 33.41
C HIS A 171 23.27 -26.26 33.54
N LEU A 172 22.92 -25.87 34.77
CA LEU A 172 21.94 -24.82 35.05
C LEU A 172 22.37 -23.50 34.39
N ARG A 173 23.61 -23.05 34.58
CA ARG A 173 24.11 -21.83 33.90
C ARG A 173 24.03 -21.92 32.38
N LYS A 174 24.33 -23.09 31.80
CA LYS A 174 24.20 -23.31 30.35
C LYS A 174 22.75 -23.19 29.90
N LEU A 175 21.81 -23.78 30.64
CA LEU A 175 20.38 -23.68 30.34
C LEU A 175 19.87 -22.24 30.49
N GLU A 176 20.29 -21.52 31.52
CA GLU A 176 19.96 -20.10 31.70
C GLU A 176 20.49 -19.25 30.53
N GLN A 177 21.73 -19.47 30.09
CA GLN A 177 22.29 -18.77 28.93
C GLN A 177 21.52 -19.10 27.64
N GLN A 178 21.13 -20.37 27.45
CA GLN A 178 20.30 -20.78 26.31
C GLN A 178 18.90 -20.17 26.37
N LEU A 179 18.31 -20.05 27.56
CA LEU A 179 17.03 -19.38 27.76
C LEU A 179 17.14 -17.90 27.41
N HIS A 180 18.14 -17.20 27.93
CA HIS A 180 18.38 -15.80 27.61
C HIS A 180 18.63 -15.56 26.12
N ALA A 181 19.40 -16.45 25.47
CA ALA A 181 19.62 -16.39 24.03
C ALA A 181 18.32 -16.64 23.22
N LYS A 182 17.37 -17.39 23.76
CA LYS A 182 16.04 -17.58 23.14
C LYS A 182 15.08 -16.43 23.42
N GLU A 183 15.17 -15.79 24.58
CA GLU A 183 14.42 -14.56 24.91
C GLU A 183 14.87 -13.39 24.03
N GLN A 184 16.16 -13.37 23.67
CA GLN A 184 16.71 -12.57 22.59
C GLN A 184 16.37 -13.23 21.25
N LEU A 185 15.09 -13.25 20.88
CA LEU A 185 14.70 -13.60 19.53
C LEU A 185 15.43 -12.69 18.54
N ALA A 186 15.96 -13.30 17.46
CA ALA A 186 16.60 -12.67 16.31
C ALA A 186 17.21 -11.27 16.56
N GLU A 187 18.52 -11.23 16.80
CA GLU A 187 19.41 -10.05 16.77
C GLU A 187 18.70 -8.69 16.89
N GLY A 188 18.12 -8.42 18.07
CA GLY A 188 17.58 -7.11 18.44
C GLY A 188 16.07 -7.02 18.72
N LEU A 189 15.31 -8.12 18.67
CA LEU A 189 13.87 -8.09 19.01
C LEU A 189 13.60 -8.72 20.38
N HIS A 190 13.33 -7.90 21.39
CA HIS A 190 12.90 -8.41 22.69
C HIS A 190 11.46 -8.93 22.61
N LEU A 191 11.12 -9.94 23.43
CA LEU A 191 9.75 -10.45 23.55
C LEU A 191 8.73 -9.32 23.80
N ILE A 192 9.13 -8.30 24.56
CA ILE A 192 8.35 -7.10 24.84
C ILE A 192 8.05 -6.32 23.55
N ASP A 193 9.05 -6.13 22.69
CA ASP A 193 8.87 -5.43 21.41
C ASP A 193 7.95 -6.22 20.47
N PHE A 194 8.04 -7.55 20.49
CA PHE A 194 7.14 -8.40 19.73
C PHE A 194 5.68 -8.31 20.23
N GLU A 195 5.47 -8.33 21.55
CA GLU A 195 4.14 -8.14 22.13
C GLU A 195 3.58 -6.73 21.87
N GLN A 196 4.43 -5.69 21.98
CA GLN A 196 4.10 -4.31 21.61
C GLN A 196 3.63 -4.23 20.15
N LEU A 197 4.39 -4.81 19.23
CA LEU A 197 4.09 -4.80 17.80
C LEU A 197 2.79 -5.55 17.49
N LYS A 198 2.50 -6.62 18.24
CA LYS A 198 1.24 -7.36 18.15
C LYS A 198 0.05 -6.51 18.63
N ILE A 199 0.20 -5.77 19.74
CA ILE A 199 -0.83 -4.85 20.25
C ILE A 199 -1.08 -3.75 19.22
N GLU A 200 -0.03 -3.10 18.72
CA GLU A 200 -0.14 -2.04 17.72
C GLU A 200 -0.81 -2.51 16.44
N ASN A 201 -0.45 -3.69 15.94
CA ASN A 201 -1.08 -4.27 14.75
C ASN A 201 -2.57 -4.53 14.97
N GLN A 202 -2.95 -5.05 16.14
CA GLN A 202 -4.35 -5.25 16.49
C GLN A 202 -5.12 -3.92 16.56
N THR A 203 -4.58 -2.90 17.23
CA THR A 203 -5.21 -1.58 17.31
C THR A 203 -5.36 -0.91 15.93
N LEU A 204 -4.38 -1.08 15.05
CA LEU A 204 -4.46 -0.57 13.68
C LEU A 204 -5.53 -1.30 12.87
N ASN A 205 -5.66 -2.62 13.01
CA ASN A 205 -6.72 -3.39 12.36
C ASN A 205 -8.11 -2.97 12.83
N GLU A 206 -8.30 -2.78 14.14
CA GLU A 206 -9.57 -2.26 14.69
C GLU A 206 -9.93 -0.89 14.07
N LYS A 207 -8.94 0.01 13.94
CA LYS A 207 -9.12 1.31 13.27
C LYS A 207 -9.47 1.16 11.79
N ILE A 208 -8.87 0.21 11.08
CA ILE A 208 -9.19 -0.08 9.68
C ILE A 208 -10.63 -0.57 9.56
N GLU A 209 -11.07 -1.46 10.45
CA GLU A 209 -12.45 -1.95 10.50
C GLU A 209 -13.45 -0.81 10.76
N GLU A 210 -13.20 0.04 11.75
CA GLU A 210 -14.03 1.23 12.01
C GLU A 210 -14.18 2.14 10.77
N ARG A 211 -13.06 2.47 10.13
CA ARG A 211 -13.06 3.32 8.93
C ARG A 211 -13.77 2.65 7.76
N ASN A 212 -13.63 1.33 7.61
CA ASN A 212 -14.35 0.56 6.60
C ASN A 212 -15.86 0.58 6.83
N GLU A 213 -16.32 0.46 8.09
CA GLU A 213 -17.73 0.58 8.42
C GLU A 213 -18.27 1.99 8.15
N GLU A 214 -17.53 3.04 8.52
CA GLU A 214 -17.89 4.43 8.21
C GLU A 214 -17.99 4.68 6.72
N LEU A 215 -17.01 4.18 5.95
CA LEU A 215 -17.01 4.26 4.49
C LEU A 215 -18.23 3.53 3.91
N HIS A 216 -18.61 2.38 4.46
CA HIS A 216 -19.79 1.65 4.04
C HIS A 216 -21.10 2.42 4.36
N LYS A 217 -21.18 3.06 5.54
CA LYS A 217 -22.30 3.95 5.92
C LYS A 217 -22.41 5.14 4.96
N LEU A 218 -21.29 5.77 4.61
CA LEU A 218 -21.26 6.88 3.66
C LEU A 218 -21.69 6.45 2.26
N ARG A 219 -21.20 5.31 1.75
CA ARG A 219 -21.65 4.75 0.46
C ARG A 219 -23.16 4.54 0.42
N LYS A 220 -23.75 3.98 1.48
CA LYS A 220 -25.21 3.82 1.59
C LYS A 220 -25.94 5.17 1.54
N LYS A 221 -25.48 6.16 2.31
CA LYS A 221 -26.04 7.52 2.27
C LYS A 221 -25.97 8.12 0.87
N THR A 222 -24.81 8.03 0.20
CA THR A 222 -24.64 8.52 -1.18
C THR A 222 -25.63 7.85 -2.14
N THR A 223 -25.79 6.52 -2.08
CA THR A 223 -26.77 5.82 -2.93
C THR A 223 -28.19 6.32 -2.69
N THR A 224 -28.61 6.46 -1.43
CA THR A 224 -29.93 6.99 -1.08
C THR A 224 -30.11 8.43 -1.58
N THR A 225 -29.10 9.29 -1.40
CA THR A 225 -29.14 10.67 -1.89
C THR A 225 -29.27 10.73 -3.41
N VAL A 226 -28.54 9.88 -4.15
CA VAL A 226 -28.65 9.79 -5.61
C VAL A 226 -30.05 9.36 -6.03
N GLN A 227 -30.66 8.38 -5.34
CA GLN A 227 -32.04 7.95 -5.61
C GLN A 227 -33.03 9.11 -5.40
N VAL A 228 -32.94 9.81 -4.27
CA VAL A 228 -33.80 10.96 -3.96
C VAL A 228 -33.61 12.08 -5.00
N LEU A 229 -32.37 12.40 -5.36
CA LEU A 229 -32.08 13.40 -6.40
C LEU A 229 -32.66 12.99 -7.75
N THR A 230 -32.62 11.70 -8.09
CA THR A 230 -33.21 11.18 -9.33
C THR A 230 -34.72 11.39 -9.34
N HIS A 231 -35.42 11.00 -8.26
CA HIS A 231 -36.87 11.22 -8.14
C HIS A 231 -37.26 12.70 -8.21
N ILE A 232 -36.49 13.58 -7.56
CA ILE A 232 -36.72 15.02 -7.63
C ILE A 232 -36.51 15.54 -9.06
N LYS A 233 -35.47 15.08 -9.75
CA LYS A 233 -35.18 15.46 -11.13
C LYS A 233 -36.31 15.02 -12.07
N GLU A 234 -36.82 13.80 -11.91
CA GLU A 234 -37.95 13.28 -12.68
C GLU A 234 -39.22 14.10 -12.44
N LYS A 235 -39.55 14.38 -11.18
CA LYS A 235 -40.72 15.21 -10.82
C LYS A 235 -40.60 16.64 -11.35
N LEU A 236 -39.40 17.23 -11.27
CA LEU A 236 -39.14 18.55 -11.83
C LEU A 236 -39.32 18.55 -13.34
N GLN A 237 -38.78 17.54 -14.04
CA GLN A 237 -38.94 17.41 -15.49
C GLN A 237 -40.41 17.29 -15.89
N PHE A 238 -41.20 16.50 -15.16
CA PHE A 238 -42.65 16.39 -15.37
C PHE A 238 -43.35 17.74 -15.26
N ILE A 239 -43.10 18.48 -14.17
CA ILE A 239 -43.71 19.81 -13.94
C ILE A 239 -43.25 20.82 -15.00
N LEU A 240 -41.99 20.77 -15.44
CA LEU A 240 -41.48 21.65 -16.49
C LEU A 240 -42.20 21.41 -17.82
N VAL A 241 -42.42 20.15 -18.20
CA VAL A 241 -43.17 19.79 -19.41
C VAL A 241 -44.63 20.25 -19.30
N GLU A 242 -45.29 20.01 -18.15
CA GLU A 242 -46.65 20.48 -17.90
C GLU A 242 -46.75 22.02 -17.98
N ASN A 243 -45.79 22.74 -17.40
CA ASN A 243 -45.72 24.20 -17.47
C ASN A 243 -45.54 24.70 -18.91
N GLN A 244 -44.75 23.99 -19.74
CA GLN A 244 -44.60 24.31 -21.15
C GLN A 244 -45.90 24.11 -21.92
N CYS A 245 -46.63 23.02 -21.67
CA CYS A 245 -47.96 22.79 -22.26
C CYS A 245 -48.93 23.90 -21.89
N LEU A 246 -49.05 24.21 -20.59
CA LEU A 246 -49.94 25.29 -20.11
C LEU A 246 -49.58 26.66 -20.70
N LYS A 247 -48.29 26.96 -20.89
CA LYS A 247 -47.85 28.19 -21.57
C LYS A 247 -48.28 28.22 -23.03
N LYS A 248 -48.25 27.08 -23.73
CA LYS A 248 -48.73 26.95 -25.10
C LYS A 248 -50.25 27.18 -25.16
N ASP A 249 -51.01 26.51 -24.28
CA ASP A 249 -52.47 26.66 -24.20
C ASP A 249 -52.87 28.11 -23.90
N LEU A 250 -52.15 28.79 -23.01
CA LEU A 250 -52.37 30.20 -22.69
C LEU A 250 -52.11 31.09 -23.91
N SER A 251 -51.02 30.83 -24.65
CA SER A 251 -50.71 31.56 -25.89
C SER A 251 -51.79 31.35 -26.96
N GLU A 252 -52.27 30.12 -27.14
CA GLU A 252 -53.36 29.81 -28.08
C GLU A 252 -54.66 30.53 -27.69
N LEU A 253 -54.99 30.55 -26.40
CA LEU A 253 -56.16 31.26 -25.88
C LEU A 253 -56.04 32.78 -26.05
N ASP A 254 -54.85 33.36 -25.85
CA ASP A 254 -54.59 34.78 -26.11
C ASP A 254 -54.74 35.14 -27.60
N GLU A 255 -54.29 34.25 -28.49
CA GLU A 255 -54.52 34.39 -29.94
C GLU A 255 -56.00 34.32 -30.31
N GLU A 256 -56.76 33.40 -29.72
CA GLU A 256 -58.21 33.32 -29.93
C GLU A 256 -58.93 34.56 -29.39
N LEU A 257 -58.52 35.03 -28.21
CA LEU A 257 -59.09 36.20 -27.57
C LEU A 257 -58.80 37.48 -28.37
N THR A 258 -57.61 37.62 -28.95
CA THR A 258 -57.29 38.73 -29.87
C THR A 258 -58.11 38.65 -31.16
N LYS A 259 -58.24 37.48 -31.79
CA LYS A 259 -59.15 37.27 -32.95
C LYS A 259 -60.59 37.64 -32.63
N ASN A 260 -61.09 37.24 -31.46
CA ASN A 260 -62.45 37.57 -31.00
C ASN A 260 -62.62 39.08 -30.75
N ARG A 261 -61.61 39.76 -30.16
CA ARG A 261 -61.61 41.23 -30.00
C ARG A 261 -61.64 41.95 -31.35
N ASP A 262 -60.89 41.47 -32.34
CA ASP A 262 -60.89 42.04 -33.68
C ASP A 262 -62.24 41.84 -34.40
N SER A 263 -62.82 40.64 -34.30
CA SER A 263 -64.15 40.33 -34.84
C SER A 263 -65.22 41.22 -34.20
N LEU A 264 -65.21 41.36 -32.87
CA LEU A 264 -66.12 42.24 -32.15
C LEU A 264 -65.98 43.70 -32.60
N THR A 265 -64.74 44.15 -32.83
CA THR A 265 -64.47 45.51 -33.32
C THR A 265 -65.02 45.72 -34.73
N LYS A 266 -64.83 44.76 -35.65
CA LYS A 266 -65.42 44.79 -37.00
C LYS A 266 -66.95 44.84 -36.94
N LYS A 267 -67.57 43.97 -36.14
CA LYS A 267 -69.03 43.93 -35.95
C LYS A 267 -69.59 45.23 -35.35
N LYS A 268 -68.88 45.85 -34.40
CA LYS A 268 -69.23 47.19 -33.88
C LYS A 268 -69.19 48.25 -34.99
N LYS A 269 -68.14 48.27 -35.81
CA LYS A 269 -68.03 49.19 -36.96
C LYS A 269 -69.17 48.99 -37.98
N GLU A 270 -69.48 47.74 -38.34
CA GLU A 270 -70.60 47.40 -39.23
C GLU A 270 -71.93 47.91 -38.65
N ARG A 271 -72.20 47.61 -37.37
CA ARG A 271 -73.39 48.09 -36.66
C ARG A 271 -73.48 49.62 -36.68
N ASP A 272 -72.38 50.32 -36.44
CA ASP A 272 -72.36 51.79 -36.41
C ASP A 272 -72.54 52.38 -37.82
N LEU A 273 -72.03 51.72 -38.88
CA LEU A 273 -72.30 52.08 -40.28
C LEU A 273 -73.78 51.88 -40.64
N ILE A 274 -74.38 50.75 -40.25
CA ILE A 274 -75.82 50.50 -40.46
C ILE A 274 -76.65 51.54 -39.69
N ARG A 275 -76.27 51.89 -38.46
CA ARG A 275 -76.96 52.90 -37.65
C ARG A 275 -76.91 54.28 -38.30
N THR A 276 -75.74 54.69 -38.80
CA THR A 276 -75.56 55.99 -39.47
C THR A 276 -76.27 56.03 -40.83
N THR A 277 -76.23 54.96 -41.62
CA THR A 277 -76.99 54.85 -42.87
C THR A 277 -78.50 54.84 -42.62
N GLN A 278 -78.99 54.11 -41.61
CA GLN A 278 -80.39 54.13 -41.19
C GLN A 278 -80.84 55.55 -40.78
N GLN A 279 -79.99 56.29 -40.04
CA GLN A 279 -80.26 57.70 -39.72
C GLN A 279 -80.32 58.58 -40.98
N LYS A 280 -79.40 58.40 -41.93
CA LYS A 280 -79.42 59.12 -43.22
C LYS A 280 -80.67 58.79 -44.04
N MET A 281 -81.05 57.52 -44.14
CA MET A 281 -82.26 57.09 -44.85
C MET A 281 -83.53 57.64 -44.18
N LYS A 282 -83.60 57.63 -42.84
CA LYS A 282 -84.69 58.29 -42.10
C LYS A 282 -84.76 59.78 -42.41
N HIS A 283 -83.62 60.46 -42.52
CA HIS A 283 -83.57 61.86 -42.90
C HIS A 283 -84.01 62.09 -44.36
N GLN A 284 -83.58 61.24 -45.30
CA GLN A 284 -83.95 61.31 -46.72
C GLN A 284 -85.42 60.96 -46.99
N GLN A 285 -86.01 60.05 -46.21
CA GLN A 285 -87.44 59.71 -46.28
C GLN A 285 -88.35 60.85 -45.77
N GLY A 286 -87.77 61.92 -45.20
CA GLY A 286 -88.47 63.15 -44.84
C GLY A 286 -89.77 62.89 -44.06
N PHE A 287 -90.86 63.52 -44.51
CA PHE A 287 -92.18 63.41 -43.90
C PHE A 287 -92.93 62.11 -44.24
N GLY A 288 -92.37 61.25 -45.11
CA GLY A 288 -93.01 60.01 -45.56
C GLY A 288 -93.26 58.99 -44.45
N ASN A 289 -92.57 59.09 -43.31
CA ASN A 289 -92.78 58.25 -42.13
C ASN A 289 -93.75 58.88 -41.09
N SER A 290 -94.18 60.13 -41.28
CA SER A 290 -95.12 60.79 -40.38
C SER A 290 -96.47 60.93 -41.06
N HIS A 291 -97.38 60.01 -40.73
CA HIS A 291 -98.75 60.02 -41.24
C HIS A 291 -99.47 61.35 -40.99
N LEU A 292 -99.18 62.02 -39.86
CA LEU A 292 -99.77 63.33 -39.54
C LEU A 292 -99.32 64.42 -40.51
N LEU A 293 -98.02 64.48 -40.85
CA LEU A 293 -97.50 65.49 -41.76
C LEU A 293 -97.89 65.23 -43.21
N MET A 294 -98.01 63.96 -43.61
CA MET A 294 -98.63 63.58 -44.89
C MET A 294 -100.07 64.07 -44.98
N HIS A 295 -100.87 63.82 -43.94
CA HIS A 295 -102.27 64.22 -43.88
C HIS A 295 -102.44 65.75 -43.84
N ASP A 296 -101.56 66.47 -43.15
CA ASP A 296 -101.52 67.95 -43.19
C ASP A 296 -101.12 68.48 -44.56
N TYR A 297 -100.19 67.82 -45.26
CA TYR A 297 -99.80 68.19 -46.62
C TYR A 297 -100.96 67.97 -47.61
N GLU A 298 -101.66 66.84 -47.51
CA GLU A 298 -102.87 66.54 -48.27
C GLU A 298 -103.98 67.54 -47.96
N LYS A 299 -104.22 67.85 -46.69
CA LYS A 299 -105.20 68.86 -46.28
C LYS A 299 -104.85 70.24 -46.83
N ARG A 300 -103.58 70.64 -46.77
CA ARG A 300 -103.11 71.92 -47.32
C ARG A 300 -103.23 71.97 -48.84
N LYS A 301 -103.09 70.84 -49.53
CA LYS A 301 -103.34 70.72 -50.97
C LYS A 301 -104.83 70.93 -51.29
N ILE A 302 -105.71 70.30 -50.52
CA ILE A 302 -107.17 70.49 -50.63
C ILE A 302 -107.55 71.96 -50.36
N ASP A 303 -107.01 72.55 -49.30
CA ASP A 303 -107.26 73.96 -48.97
C ASP A 303 -106.80 74.90 -50.11
N LEU A 304 -105.68 74.59 -50.76
CA LEU A 304 -105.18 75.34 -51.94
C LEU A 304 -106.14 75.25 -53.14
N GLU A 305 -106.69 74.07 -53.42
CA GLU A 305 -107.70 73.87 -54.46
C GLU A 305 -108.99 74.65 -54.13
N ASP A 306 -109.42 74.62 -52.87
CA ASP A 306 -110.58 75.39 -52.39
C ASP A 306 -110.36 76.91 -52.49
N TYR A 307 -109.17 77.41 -52.14
CA TYR A 307 -108.83 78.82 -52.30
C TYR A 307 -108.77 79.24 -53.77
N GLN A 308 -108.29 78.38 -54.68
CA GLN A 308 -108.35 78.63 -56.12
C GLN A 308 -109.80 78.67 -56.62
N GLY A 309 -110.66 77.78 -56.13
CA GLY A 309 -112.10 77.79 -56.41
C GLY A 309 -112.81 79.05 -55.92
N ARG A 310 -112.51 79.50 -54.69
CA ARG A 310 -113.03 80.77 -54.15
C ARG A 310 -112.52 81.98 -54.92
N LEU A 311 -111.28 81.97 -55.38
CA LEU A 311 -110.72 83.03 -56.24
C LEU A 311 -111.49 83.11 -57.56
N ALA A 312 -111.82 81.96 -58.17
CA ALA A 312 -112.63 81.89 -59.38
C ALA A 312 -114.05 82.42 -59.15
N GLN A 313 -114.70 82.05 -58.04
CA GLN A 313 -116.03 82.56 -57.67
C GLN A 313 -116.03 84.07 -57.37
N LEU A 314 -115.01 84.59 -56.69
CA LEU A 314 -114.87 86.03 -56.42
C LEU A 314 -114.65 86.82 -57.72
N LYS A 315 -113.87 86.30 -58.67
CA LYS A 315 -113.74 86.88 -60.02
C LYS A 315 -115.08 86.89 -60.76
N GLN A 316 -115.86 85.82 -60.65
CA GLN A 316 -117.18 85.72 -61.26
C GLN A 316 -118.21 86.65 -60.61
N ARG A 317 -118.14 86.85 -59.28
CA ARG A 317 -118.98 87.78 -58.52
C ARG A 317 -118.64 89.25 -58.79
N LEU A 318 -117.36 89.56 -58.99
CA LEU A 318 -116.92 90.88 -59.47
C LEU A 318 -117.48 91.15 -60.87
N ALA A 319 -117.36 90.19 -61.80
CA ALA A 319 -117.92 90.30 -63.14
C ALA A 319 -119.47 90.46 -63.16
N TYR A 320 -120.17 89.84 -62.20
CA TYR A 320 -121.62 89.99 -62.02
C TYR A 320 -122.01 91.36 -61.45
N LEU A 321 -121.22 91.92 -60.51
CA LEU A 321 -121.46 93.25 -59.94
C LEU A 321 -121.09 94.39 -60.91
N THR A 322 -120.12 94.19 -61.80
CA THR A 322 -119.77 95.17 -62.86
C THR A 322 -120.80 95.20 -64.01
N LYS A 323 -121.62 94.16 -64.19
CA LYS A 323 -122.71 94.11 -65.20
C LYS A 323 -124.06 94.66 -64.72
N LYS A 324 -124.22 95.04 -63.44
CA LYS A 324 -125.51 95.45 -62.83
C LYS A 324 -125.58 96.93 -62.40
N ALA A 325 -124.77 97.82 -62.98
CA ALA A 325 -124.93 99.28 -62.91
C ALA A 325 -124.53 99.87 -64.28
N PRO A 326 -125.38 100.68 -64.96
CA PRO A 326 -125.80 101.99 -64.44
C PRO A 326 -127.28 102.40 -64.70
N GLN A 327 -127.92 103.00 -63.69
CA GLN A 327 -128.66 104.29 -63.68
C GLN A 327 -129.74 104.32 -62.59
N LEU A 328 -129.41 105.00 -61.50
CA LEU A 328 -130.24 105.92 -60.70
C LEU A 328 -129.20 106.66 -59.83
N ASN A 329 -128.90 107.95 -60.08
CA ASN A 329 -129.74 109.12 -59.75
C ASN A 329 -130.48 108.84 -58.43
N ASP A 330 -130.07 109.37 -57.28
CA ASP A 330 -129.96 110.78 -57.00
C ASP A 330 -129.14 110.99 -55.72
N SER A 331 -128.61 112.20 -55.60
CA SER A 331 -128.27 112.93 -54.37
C SER A 331 -126.95 112.61 -53.64
N SER A 332 -125.94 113.35 -54.09
CA SER A 332 -124.89 114.05 -53.34
C SER A 332 -125.06 114.26 -51.82
N ALA A 333 -124.06 113.80 -51.05
CA ALA A 333 -123.37 114.50 -49.95
C ALA A 333 -122.21 113.63 -49.44
#